data_AF-A0A897NGH5-F1
#
_entry.id   AF-A0A897NGH5-F1
#
_cell.length_a   1.000
_cell.length_b   1.000
_cell.length_c   1.000
_cell.angle_alpha   90.00
_cell.angle_beta   90.00
_cell.angle_gamma   90.00
#
_symmetry.space_group_name_H-M   'P 1'
#
loop_
_entity.id
_entity.type
_entity.pdbx_description
1 polymer ?
#
loop_
_entity_poly.entity_id
_entity_poly.type
_entity_poly.pdbx_seq_one_letter_code
_entity_poly.pdbx_strand_id
1 'polypeptide(L)'
;MAKSSGRDGPPPFDRPFEDEDTKQRVYGTVLHTREPTTAGEIADRADCSEDAARSHLSFYADLGIVTRHEGRPVRYERNDDYFEWRRVNELAQEHTVDELQTRVSELTDQIETYRDEYNANSPADVDVLEFDAAEIDDVYVDLSEWATAVEDRRLHERARRKVSSSTAPSHS
;
A
#
# COMPACT_ATOMS: atom_id res chain seq x y z
N MET A 1 -21.92 -9.77 -28.05
CA MET A 1 -21.69 -10.27 -26.68
C MET A 1 -20.53 -11.25 -26.73
N ALA A 2 -19.33 -10.82 -26.35
CA ALA A 2 -18.18 -11.69 -26.15
C ALA A 2 -17.95 -11.80 -24.64
N LYS A 3 -18.11 -12.99 -24.08
CA LYS A 3 -17.73 -13.29 -22.70
C LYS A 3 -16.21 -13.34 -22.63
N SER A 4 -15.60 -12.43 -21.87
CA SER A 4 -14.22 -12.56 -21.43
C SER A 4 -14.21 -13.37 -20.14
N SER A 5 -13.78 -14.63 -20.25
CA SER A 5 -13.37 -15.47 -19.14
C SER A 5 -11.86 -15.34 -18.97
N GLY A 6 -11.41 -14.95 -17.77
CA GLY A 6 -10.00 -15.02 -17.36
C GLY A 6 -9.51 -13.80 -16.57
N ARG A 7 -9.88 -13.70 -15.29
CA ARG A 7 -9.06 -12.99 -14.28
C ARG A 7 -8.97 -13.86 -13.03
N ASP A 8 -8.16 -14.91 -13.10
CA ASP A 8 -7.66 -15.63 -11.92
C ASP A 8 -6.53 -14.85 -11.25
N GLY A 9 -6.71 -13.55 -11.09
CA GLY A 9 -5.71 -12.65 -10.53
C GLY A 9 -6.39 -11.53 -9.75
N PRO A 10 -5.77 -11.08 -8.66
CA PRO A 10 -6.31 -9.99 -7.86
C PRO A 10 -6.48 -8.72 -8.72
N PRO A 11 -7.56 -7.98 -8.48
CA PRO A 11 -7.98 -6.86 -9.33
C PRO A 11 -6.96 -5.71 -9.32
N PRO A 12 -6.76 -4.95 -10.43
CA PRO A 12 -5.74 -3.91 -10.54
C PRO A 12 -5.84 -2.84 -9.43
N PHE A 13 -4.72 -2.24 -9.05
CA PHE A 13 -4.65 -1.32 -7.91
C PHE A 13 -5.52 -0.08 -8.06
N ASP A 14 -5.45 0.59 -9.21
CA ASP A 14 -6.08 1.91 -9.40
C ASP A 14 -7.59 1.84 -9.62
N ARG A 15 -8.08 0.72 -10.19
CA ARG A 15 -9.51 0.49 -10.47
C ARG A 15 -9.83 -1.00 -10.39
N PRO A 16 -9.95 -1.55 -9.17
CA PRO A 16 -10.07 -3.00 -9.01
C PRO A 16 -11.34 -3.57 -9.67
N PHE A 17 -12.44 -2.81 -9.80
CA PHE A 17 -13.67 -3.26 -10.49
C PHE A 17 -14.41 -2.06 -11.16
N GLU A 18 -15.40 -2.31 -12.03
CA GLU A 18 -16.08 -1.29 -12.87
C GLU A 18 -17.51 -0.87 -12.43
N ASP A 19 -18.09 -1.37 -11.32
CA ASP A 19 -19.45 -1.01 -10.83
C ASP A 19 -19.52 -0.90 -9.30
N GLU A 20 -20.25 0.09 -8.74
CA GLU A 20 -20.46 0.41 -7.29
C GLU A 20 -21.17 -0.70 -6.45
N ASP A 21 -20.73 -1.94 -6.60
CA ASP A 21 -21.17 -3.11 -5.83
C ASP A 21 -20.69 -3.01 -4.37
N THR A 22 -21.46 -3.57 -3.44
CA THR A 22 -21.13 -3.61 -1.99
C THR A 22 -19.72 -4.14 -1.75
N LYS A 23 -19.29 -5.08 -2.60
CA LYS A 23 -17.92 -5.60 -2.67
C LYS A 23 -16.87 -4.49 -2.81
N GLN A 24 -17.05 -3.54 -3.72
CA GLN A 24 -16.11 -2.44 -3.91
C GLN A 24 -16.04 -1.51 -2.71
N ARG A 25 -17.19 -1.16 -2.10
CA ARG A 25 -17.22 -0.26 -0.93
C ARG A 25 -16.51 -0.89 0.27
N VAL A 26 -16.74 -2.20 0.49
CA VAL A 26 -16.00 -2.95 1.52
C VAL A 26 -14.51 -3.01 1.19
N TYR A 27 -14.14 -3.26 -0.06
CA TYR A 27 -12.72 -3.23 -0.47
C TYR A 27 -12.07 -1.87 -0.23
N GLY A 28 -12.73 -0.78 -0.64
CA GLY A 28 -12.25 0.59 -0.40
C GLY A 28 -12.04 0.86 1.09
N THR A 29 -12.97 0.42 1.93
CA THR A 29 -12.83 0.52 3.39
C THR A 29 -11.65 -0.31 3.91
N VAL A 30 -11.45 -1.52 3.40
CA VAL A 30 -10.32 -2.39 3.73
C VAL A 30 -8.98 -1.70 3.42
N LEU A 31 -8.87 -0.97 2.30
CA LEU A 31 -7.63 -0.26 1.94
C LEU A 31 -7.17 0.75 3.01
N HIS A 32 -8.09 1.25 3.83
CA HIS A 32 -7.83 2.19 4.92
C HIS A 32 -7.86 1.55 6.31
N THR A 33 -8.18 0.26 6.43
CA THR A 33 -8.29 -0.45 7.71
C THR A 33 -6.92 -0.97 8.15
N ARG A 34 -6.06 -0.05 8.63
CA ARG A 34 -4.68 -0.34 9.08
C ARG A 34 -4.58 -0.88 10.50
N GLU A 35 -5.70 -0.99 11.22
CA GLU A 35 -5.78 -1.55 12.56
C GLU A 35 -6.89 -2.60 12.63
N PRO A 36 -6.76 -3.63 13.50
CA PRO A 36 -7.79 -4.65 13.67
C PRO A 36 -9.17 -4.06 14.00
N THR A 37 -10.09 -4.17 13.05
CA THR A 37 -11.41 -3.53 13.08
C THR A 37 -12.53 -4.57 12.92
N THR A 38 -13.67 -4.38 13.58
CA THR A 38 -14.78 -5.33 13.49
C THR A 38 -15.52 -5.27 12.15
N ALA A 39 -16.22 -6.35 11.78
CA ALA A 39 -17.06 -6.36 10.58
C ALA A 39 -18.15 -5.28 10.62
N GLY A 40 -18.72 -4.99 11.80
CA GLY A 40 -19.74 -3.95 11.97
C GLY A 40 -19.19 -2.56 11.66
N GLU A 41 -18.04 -2.20 12.25
CA GLU A 41 -17.40 -0.91 11.97
C GLU A 41 -16.97 -0.76 10.50
N ILE A 42 -16.58 -1.86 9.84
CA ILE A 42 -16.29 -1.85 8.39
C ILE A 42 -17.58 -1.68 7.59
N ALA A 43 -18.68 -2.33 8.00
CA ALA A 43 -19.98 -2.24 7.34
C ALA A 43 -20.55 -0.81 7.41
N ASP A 44 -20.42 -0.15 8.57
CA ASP A 44 -20.86 1.24 8.75
C ASP A 44 -20.11 2.19 7.81
N ARG A 45 -18.79 2.02 7.67
CA ARG A 45 -17.98 2.83 6.74
C ARG A 45 -18.25 2.50 5.27
N ALA A 46 -18.61 1.26 4.97
CA ALA A 46 -18.90 0.79 3.61
C ALA A 46 -20.38 0.99 3.20
N ASP A 47 -21.23 1.54 4.07
CA ASP A 47 -22.68 1.66 3.89
C ASP A 47 -23.31 0.34 3.42
N CYS A 48 -23.16 -0.70 4.25
CA CYS A 48 -23.74 -2.02 4.01
C CYS A 48 -24.10 -2.74 5.32
N SER A 49 -24.71 -3.92 5.22
CA SER A 49 -25.01 -4.72 6.41
C SER A 49 -23.78 -5.44 6.94
N GLU A 50 -23.70 -5.66 8.26
CA GLU A 50 -22.61 -6.40 8.88
C GLU A 50 -22.43 -7.81 8.29
N ASP A 51 -23.53 -8.50 7.97
CA ASP A 51 -23.47 -9.82 7.34
C ASP A 51 -22.89 -9.78 5.93
N ALA A 52 -23.20 -8.74 5.14
CA ALA A 52 -22.61 -8.54 3.82
C ALA A 52 -21.11 -8.22 3.93
N ALA A 53 -20.73 -7.33 4.85
CA ALA A 53 -19.33 -7.03 5.13
C ALA A 53 -18.56 -8.29 5.55
N ARG A 54 -19.11 -9.10 6.47
CA ARG A 54 -18.47 -10.34 6.95
C ARG A 54 -18.25 -11.35 5.82
N SER A 55 -19.22 -11.47 4.91
CA SER A 55 -19.09 -12.33 3.72
C SER A 55 -17.93 -11.87 2.82
N HIS A 56 -17.88 -10.59 2.49
CA HIS A 56 -16.80 -10.04 1.66
C HIS A 56 -15.43 -10.07 2.35
N LEU A 57 -15.36 -9.76 3.64
CA LEU A 57 -14.13 -9.81 4.42
C LEU A 57 -13.58 -11.23 4.54
N SER A 58 -14.45 -12.25 4.63
CA SER A 58 -14.02 -13.65 4.60
C SER A 58 -13.43 -14.00 3.23
N PHE A 59 -14.09 -13.59 2.15
CA PHE A 59 -13.55 -13.75 0.80
C PHE A 59 -12.19 -13.03 0.62
N TYR A 60 -12.02 -11.82 1.17
CA TYR A 60 -10.75 -11.11 1.12
C TYR A 60 -9.66 -11.75 1.99
N ALA A 61 -10.03 -12.37 3.11
CA ALA A 61 -9.11 -13.16 3.90
C ALA A 61 -8.63 -14.40 3.16
N ASP A 62 -9.52 -15.09 2.43
CA ASP A 62 -9.15 -16.23 1.58
C ASP A 62 -8.18 -15.83 0.45
N LEU A 63 -8.31 -14.60 -0.08
CA LEU A 63 -7.38 -14.03 -1.06
C LEU A 63 -6.07 -13.50 -0.44
N GLY A 64 -5.96 -13.48 0.89
CA GLY A 64 -4.83 -12.90 1.61
C GLY A 64 -4.77 -11.37 1.60
N ILE A 65 -5.83 -10.70 1.15
CA ILE A 65 -5.95 -9.22 1.11
C ILE A 65 -6.18 -8.67 2.53
N VAL A 66 -6.84 -9.45 3.38
CA VAL A 66 -7.19 -9.11 4.75
C VAL A 66 -6.64 -10.17 5.69
N THR A 67 -6.04 -9.75 6.80
CA THR A 67 -5.72 -10.62 7.92
C THR A 67 -6.94 -10.71 8.84
N ARG A 68 -7.42 -11.93 9.06
CA ARG A 68 -8.49 -12.20 10.03
C ARG A 68 -7.88 -12.50 11.40
N HIS A 69 -8.30 -11.74 12.39
CA HIS A 69 -7.94 -11.92 13.80
C HIS A 69 -9.07 -12.64 14.54
N GLU A 70 -8.77 -13.85 15.02
CA GLU A 70 -9.73 -14.62 15.82
C GLU A 70 -9.99 -13.94 17.18
N GLY A 71 -11.25 -13.97 17.65
CA GLY A 71 -11.65 -13.30 18.88
C GLY A 71 -13.15 -13.18 19.04
N ARG A 72 -13.60 -12.47 20.08
CA ARG A 72 -15.01 -12.10 20.32
C ARG A 72 -15.11 -10.59 20.62
N PRO A 73 -15.43 -9.74 19.63
CA PRO A 73 -15.74 -10.07 18.22
C PRO A 73 -14.49 -10.40 17.37
N VAL A 74 -14.70 -11.06 16.23
CA VAL A 74 -13.69 -11.24 15.17
C VAL A 74 -13.34 -9.88 14.57
N ARG A 75 -12.07 -9.68 14.23
CA ARG A 75 -11.57 -8.44 13.62
C ARG A 75 -10.82 -8.72 12.32
N TYR A 76 -10.73 -7.69 11.52
CA TYR A 76 -10.14 -7.71 10.19
C TYR A 76 -9.19 -6.52 10.06
N GLU A 77 -8.06 -6.76 9.42
CA GLU A 77 -7.03 -5.76 9.17
C GLU A 77 -6.51 -5.94 7.75
N ARG A 78 -6.15 -4.84 7.09
CA ARG A 78 -5.48 -4.91 5.78
C ARG A 78 -4.19 -5.71 5.90
N ASN A 79 -3.96 -6.65 4.99
CA ASN A 79 -2.69 -7.37 4.95
C ASN A 79 -1.62 -6.54 4.22
N ASP A 80 -0.87 -5.74 4.96
CA ASP A 80 0.16 -4.85 4.38
C ASP A 80 1.27 -5.62 3.65
N ASP A 81 1.63 -6.82 4.12
CA ASP A 81 2.61 -7.69 3.46
C ASP A 81 2.15 -8.12 2.07
N TYR A 82 0.84 -8.39 1.90
CA TYR A 82 0.26 -8.73 0.60
C TYR A 82 0.37 -7.56 -0.38
N PHE A 83 0.00 -6.35 0.05
CA PHE A 83 0.03 -5.17 -0.82
C PHE A 83 1.46 -4.77 -1.18
N GLU A 84 2.38 -4.84 -0.23
CA GLU A 84 3.79 -4.61 -0.48
C GLU A 84 4.36 -5.65 -1.46
N TRP A 85 4.13 -6.95 -1.23
CA TRP A 85 4.58 -8.00 -2.14
C TRP A 85 4.06 -7.76 -3.56
N ARG A 86 2.78 -7.39 -3.67
CA ARG A 86 2.13 -7.13 -4.96
C ARG A 86 2.78 -5.95 -5.69
N ARG A 87 3.02 -4.83 -4.98
CA ARG A 87 3.68 -3.65 -5.55
C ARG A 87 5.12 -3.92 -5.98
N VAL A 88 5.89 -4.64 -5.17
CA VAL A 88 7.25 -5.07 -5.53
C VAL A 88 7.24 -5.98 -6.76
N ASN A 89 6.26 -6.88 -6.88
CA ASN A 89 6.17 -7.77 -8.03
C ASN A 89 5.75 -7.05 -9.31
N GLU A 90 4.90 -6.04 -9.22
CA GLU A 90 4.56 -5.15 -10.33
C GLU A 90 5.80 -4.39 -10.82
N LEU A 91 6.48 -3.68 -9.92
CA LEU A 91 7.73 -2.96 -10.23
C LEU A 91 8.79 -3.86 -10.87
N ALA A 92 8.94 -5.09 -10.36
CA ALA A 92 9.91 -6.05 -10.89
C ALA A 92 9.55 -6.62 -12.27
N GLN A 93 8.27 -6.58 -12.67
CA GLN A 93 7.83 -7.02 -14.00
C GLN A 93 7.87 -5.89 -15.03
N GLU A 94 7.63 -4.65 -14.60
CA GLU A 94 7.51 -3.50 -15.48
C GLU A 94 8.83 -2.78 -15.73
N HIS A 95 9.84 -2.98 -14.87
CA HIS A 95 11.10 -2.26 -14.94
C HIS A 95 12.32 -3.19 -14.96
N THR A 96 13.34 -2.75 -15.69
CA THR A 96 14.67 -3.35 -15.68
C THR A 96 15.45 -2.99 -14.41
N VAL A 97 16.54 -3.72 -14.14
CA VAL A 97 17.43 -3.43 -13.00
C VAL A 97 17.96 -2.00 -13.06
N ASP A 98 18.32 -1.51 -14.24
CA ASP A 98 18.90 -0.17 -14.44
C ASP A 98 17.87 0.95 -14.25
N GLU A 99 16.63 0.75 -14.69
CA GLU A 99 15.52 1.68 -14.44
C GLU A 99 15.19 1.74 -12.94
N LEU A 100 15.12 0.59 -12.27
CA LEU A 100 14.91 0.52 -10.83
C LEU A 100 16.07 1.17 -10.06
N GLN A 101 17.31 1.00 -10.53
CA GLN A 101 18.48 1.65 -9.92
C GLN A 101 18.43 3.16 -10.09
N THR A 102 18.08 3.65 -11.28
CA THR A 102 17.93 5.08 -11.56
C THR A 102 16.91 5.70 -10.63
N ARG A 103 15.74 5.05 -10.50
CA ARG A 103 14.67 5.54 -9.63
C ARG A 103 15.06 5.54 -8.15
N VAL A 104 15.81 4.55 -7.69
CA VAL A 104 16.37 4.53 -6.31
C VAL A 104 17.33 5.69 -6.07
N SER A 105 18.17 6.04 -7.05
CA SER A 105 19.09 7.19 -6.94
C SER A 105 18.31 8.50 -6.86
N GLU A 106 17.35 8.73 -7.75
CA GLU A 106 16.49 9.94 -7.73
C GLU A 106 15.78 10.13 -6.38
N LEU A 107 15.17 9.05 -5.87
CA LEU A 107 14.48 9.08 -4.58
C LEU A 107 15.46 9.31 -3.43
N THR A 108 16.70 8.82 -3.54
CA THR A 108 17.74 9.09 -2.54
C THR A 108 18.08 10.58 -2.52
N ASP A 109 18.31 11.20 -3.68
CA ASP A 109 18.62 12.63 -3.77
C ASP A 109 17.47 13.49 -3.23
N GLN A 110 16.22 13.11 -3.53
CA GLN A 110 15.02 13.77 -2.98
C GLN A 110 14.95 13.64 -1.45
N ILE A 111 15.22 12.45 -0.90
CA ILE A 111 15.25 12.22 0.55
C ILE A 111 16.34 13.06 1.21
N GLU A 112 17.54 13.14 0.63
CA GLU A 112 18.62 13.98 1.17
C GLU A 112 18.25 15.46 1.15
N THR A 113 17.52 15.93 0.14
CA THR A 113 17.02 17.31 0.09
C THR A 113 16.12 17.61 1.30
N TYR A 114 15.15 16.75 1.61
CA TYR A 114 14.30 16.94 2.80
C TYR A 114 15.08 16.81 4.11
N ARG A 115 16.07 15.91 4.18
CA ARG A 115 16.93 15.78 5.37
C ARG A 115 17.71 17.06 5.65
N ASP A 116 18.27 17.67 4.61
CA ASP A 116 19.02 18.93 4.72
C ASP A 116 18.09 20.09 5.08
N GLU A 117 16.90 20.15 4.48
CA GLU A 117 15.91 21.20 4.72
C GLU A 117 15.37 21.18 6.17
N TYR A 118 14.99 20.01 6.65
CA TYR A 118 14.41 19.84 7.99
C TYR A 118 15.44 19.50 9.06
N ASN A 119 16.72 19.34 8.69
CA ASN A 119 17.81 18.90 9.56
C ASN A 119 17.42 17.66 10.41
N ALA A 120 16.78 16.69 9.76
CA ALA A 120 16.18 15.52 10.38
C ALA A 120 16.56 14.25 9.60
N ASN A 121 16.53 13.08 10.25
CA ASN A 121 16.89 11.81 9.57
C ASN A 121 15.67 11.14 8.91
N SER A 122 14.48 11.42 9.43
CA SER A 122 13.19 10.93 8.95
C SER A 122 12.10 12.00 9.16
N PRO A 123 10.99 11.93 8.39
CA PRO A 123 9.88 12.88 8.54
C PRO A 123 9.23 12.82 9.93
N ALA A 124 9.32 11.69 10.62
CA ALA A 124 8.79 11.52 11.97
C ALA A 124 9.65 12.21 13.05
N ASP A 125 10.88 12.62 12.73
CA ASP A 125 11.78 13.30 13.66
C ASP A 125 11.58 14.83 13.65
N VAL A 126 10.75 15.36 12.74
CA VAL A 126 10.50 16.81 12.61
C VAL A 126 9.45 17.25 13.63
N ASP A 127 9.82 18.21 14.49
CA ASP A 127 8.89 18.85 15.40
C ASP A 127 8.13 19.98 14.69
N VAL A 128 6.93 19.67 14.19
CA VAL A 128 6.08 20.61 13.45
C VAL A 128 5.68 21.82 14.32
N LEU A 129 5.77 21.73 15.65
CA LEU A 129 5.44 22.83 16.56
C LEU A 129 6.49 23.95 16.58
N GLU A 130 7.68 23.73 16.01
CA GLU A 130 8.71 24.76 15.88
C GLU A 130 8.47 25.73 14.70
N PHE A 131 7.48 25.43 13.84
CA PHE A 131 7.15 26.24 12.66
C PHE A 131 6.02 27.24 12.92
N ASP A 132 6.00 28.32 12.15
CA ASP A 132 4.93 29.31 12.21
C ASP A 132 3.61 28.73 11.65
N ALA A 133 2.48 29.11 12.26
CA ALA A 133 1.17 28.60 11.87
C ALA A 133 0.79 28.88 10.39
N ALA A 134 1.45 29.83 9.74
CA ALA A 134 1.25 30.12 8.32
C ALA A 134 1.96 29.12 7.39
N GLU A 135 2.96 28.40 7.88
CA GLU A 135 3.80 27.46 7.11
C GLU A 135 3.47 26.00 7.44
N ILE A 136 2.74 25.75 8.53
CA ILE A 136 2.41 24.40 9.02
C ILE A 136 1.77 23.52 7.93
N ASP A 137 0.87 24.06 7.10
CA ASP A 137 0.22 23.26 6.05
C ASP A 137 1.23 22.80 5.00
N ASP A 138 2.16 23.67 4.59
CA ASP A 138 3.22 23.33 3.62
C ASP A 138 4.19 22.31 4.24
N VAL A 139 4.55 22.47 5.52
CA VAL A 139 5.37 21.50 6.25
C VAL A 139 4.71 20.12 6.27
N TYR A 140 3.41 20.04 6.53
CA TYR A 140 2.71 18.74 6.49
C TYR A 140 2.71 18.09 5.10
N VAL A 141 2.63 18.90 4.03
CA VAL A 141 2.75 18.40 2.66
C VAL A 141 4.14 17.81 2.44
N ASP A 142 5.20 18.56 2.77
CA ASP A 142 6.58 18.11 2.61
C ASP A 142 6.88 16.84 3.39
N LEU A 143 6.45 16.76 4.66
CA LEU A 143 6.65 15.56 5.47
C LEU A 143 5.92 14.34 4.89
N SER A 144 4.75 14.56 4.27
CA SER A 144 3.99 13.49 3.61
C SER A 144 4.66 13.04 2.30
N GLU A 145 5.18 13.98 1.51
CA GLU A 145 5.95 13.68 0.30
C GLU A 145 7.26 12.98 0.63
N TRP A 146 7.97 13.43 1.67
CA TRP A 146 9.18 12.80 2.16
C TRP A 146 8.93 11.37 2.63
N ALA A 147 7.88 11.15 3.44
CA ALA A 147 7.49 9.80 3.87
C ALA A 147 7.18 8.89 2.66
N THR A 148 6.52 9.44 1.64
CA THR A 148 6.23 8.71 0.39
C THR A 148 7.52 8.36 -0.36
N ALA A 149 8.46 9.29 -0.48
CA ALA A 149 9.74 9.05 -1.14
C ALA A 149 10.56 7.94 -0.45
N VAL A 150 10.55 7.91 0.88
CA VAL A 150 11.21 6.85 1.68
C VAL A 150 10.61 5.48 1.38
N GLU A 151 9.28 5.36 1.41
CA GLU A 151 8.60 4.09 1.12
C GLU A 151 8.78 3.65 -0.33
N ASP A 152 8.64 4.57 -1.28
CA ASP A 152 8.87 4.27 -2.69
C ASP A 152 10.29 3.77 -2.92
N ARG A 153 11.31 4.40 -2.31
CA ARG A 153 12.70 3.97 -2.47
C ARG A 153 12.87 2.53 -2.00
N ARG A 154 12.30 2.20 -0.84
CA ARG A 154 12.33 0.86 -0.25
C ARG A 154 11.71 -0.18 -1.17
N LEU A 155 10.55 0.13 -1.77
CA LEU A 155 9.86 -0.75 -2.72
C LEU A 155 10.69 -0.98 -3.99
N HIS A 156 11.27 0.07 -4.56
CA HIS A 156 12.13 -0.02 -5.75
C HIS A 156 13.41 -0.82 -5.47
N GLU A 157 14.04 -0.67 -4.30
CA GLU A 157 15.18 -1.48 -3.90
C GLU A 157 14.84 -2.96 -3.71
N ARG A 158 13.66 -3.26 -3.15
CA ARG A 158 13.15 -4.64 -3.05
C ARG A 158 12.90 -5.24 -4.43
N ALA A 159 12.27 -4.47 -5.33
CA ALA A 159 12.04 -4.89 -6.71
C ALA A 159 13.36 -5.16 -7.44
N ARG A 160 14.35 -4.25 -7.32
CA ARG A 160 15.67 -4.41 -7.94
C ARG A 160 16.35 -5.70 -7.49
N ARG A 161 16.38 -5.95 -6.17
CA ARG A 161 16.93 -7.19 -5.60
C ARG A 161 16.25 -8.43 -6.14
N LYS A 162 14.91 -8.40 -6.26
CA LYS A 162 14.14 -9.52 -6.82
C LYS A 162 14.53 -9.80 -8.27
N VAL A 163 14.59 -8.77 -9.13
CA VAL A 163 15.01 -8.93 -10.54
C VAL A 163 16.44 -9.46 -10.62
N SER A 164 17.38 -8.87 -9.88
CA SER A 164 18.78 -9.32 -9.87
C SER A 164 18.93 -10.77 -9.39
N SER A 165 18.15 -11.20 -8.40
CA SER A 165 18.15 -12.58 -7.91
C SER A 165 17.55 -13.57 -8.91
N SER A 166 16.61 -13.12 -9.75
CA SER A 166 16.00 -13.92 -10.81
C SER A 166 16.91 -14.09 -12.04
N THR A 167 17.84 -13.16 -12.26
CA THR A 167 18.80 -13.18 -13.37
C THR A 167 20.10 -13.92 -13.01
N ALA A 168 20.42 -14.08 -11.72
CA ALA A 168 21.55 -14.89 -11.31
C ALA A 168 21.31 -16.38 -11.63
N PRO A 169 22.26 -17.11 -12.26
CA PRO A 169 22.07 -18.52 -12.54
C PRO A 169 21.93 -19.28 -11.21
N SER A 170 20.84 -20.03 -11.07
CA SER A 170 20.66 -21.01 -9.99
C SER A 170 21.78 -22.05 -10.08
N HIS A 171 22.85 -21.86 -9.32
CA HIS A 171 23.86 -22.88 -9.12
C HIS A 171 23.24 -23.98 -8.24
N SER A 172 22.91 -25.11 -8.88
CA SER A 172 22.73 -26.42 -8.24
C SER A 172 23.88 -27.33 -8.64
#